data_AF-A0A075G012-F1
#
_entry.id   AF-A0A075G012-F1
#
_cell.length_a   1.000
_cell.length_b   1.000
_cell.length_c   1.000
_cell.angle_alpha   90.00
_cell.angle_beta   90.00
_cell.angle_gamma   90.00
#
_symmetry.space_group_name_H-M   'P 1'
#
loop_
_entity.id
_entity.type
_entity.pdbx_description
1 polymer ?
#
loop_
_entity_poly.entity_id
_entity_poly.type
_entity_poly.pdbx_seq_one_letter_code
_entity_poly.pdbx_strand_id
1 'polypeptide(L)'
;MVLSHICKSDRKFRPDDASIVTVRGALEDIDRTDGAAVWEALISAGPSIADAPALQSSKEPRKLSRYKLSKWKKHYSELISNTENVSFDKLPLPGGKKILVHTRGDIFGERKHKWCQEPLADLAEHFINSKGSTTEFSDWFELTQLLKVTTQCLVNNEISTHAWFQSGFTECLPPLYESEIESMFLFDPPYGRTSRCHPFIRYATSLVETDLPSLFCQKNSKHLPEMWLEVERQLGSIAASWRSILESDNEYARKSVQGPSLAVYKQRLHLVVRGQHGYSLKQLPQNMDVWRHLIGWSLYHPSTEQNNYLRAIQWAIDCDDDSLSIGPKPEFRALSFLAQTCESLGESVILSSNDGFIVEGTSSLWYSVRPLGTATDSAIEVHAFRNKKAAQSWNKPIKICIQLIEYGINEYPLADMLAAYLLTLRNDQASAENVTTLLNIHQTWFENTMGNSAKDWSEMSKNHPYGFHVDDDDEWEEEWEDEIFDDDDETHPPFGLELEEQNRLFFEWLESGDDHAEFVTSVQDRLEEGTEAGQITNEEDVWEFEAEARGESHCIRSQS
;
A
#
# COMPACT_ATOMS: atom_id res chain seq x y z
N MET A 1 -14.25 -11.08 -13.13
CA MET A 1 -13.44 -10.70 -14.30
C MET A 1 -12.80 -9.35 -14.08
N VAL A 2 -13.50 -8.20 -14.17
CA VAL A 2 -12.90 -6.91 -13.76
C VAL A 2 -12.66 -6.84 -12.24
N LEU A 3 -13.58 -7.41 -11.46
CA LEU A 3 -13.42 -7.58 -10.01
C LEU A 3 -12.15 -8.35 -9.61
N SER A 4 -11.56 -9.22 -10.44
CA SER A 4 -10.30 -9.88 -10.07
C SER A 4 -9.07 -8.99 -10.30
N HIS A 5 -9.18 -7.95 -11.13
CA HIS A 5 -8.16 -6.90 -11.27
C HIS A 5 -8.32 -5.82 -10.19
N ILE A 6 -9.57 -5.47 -9.82
CA ILE A 6 -9.90 -4.42 -8.85
C ILE A 6 -9.92 -4.92 -7.40
N CYS A 7 -10.46 -6.11 -7.19
CA CYS A 7 -10.63 -6.79 -5.90
C CYS A 7 -10.01 -8.18 -6.01
N LYS A 8 -8.67 -8.27 -6.07
CA LYS A 8 -8.03 -9.59 -5.98
C LYS A 8 -8.55 -10.26 -4.71
N SER A 9 -9.32 -11.33 -4.89
CA SER A 9 -9.66 -12.23 -3.80
C SER A 9 -8.33 -12.68 -3.24
N ASP A 10 -7.99 -12.23 -2.04
CA ASP A 10 -6.69 -12.46 -1.42
C ASP A 10 -6.65 -13.91 -0.92
N ARG A 11 -6.81 -14.88 -1.84
CA ARG A 11 -6.85 -16.32 -1.56
C ARG A 11 -5.58 -16.78 -0.86
N LYS A 12 -4.47 -16.04 -1.00
CA LYS A 12 -3.21 -16.28 -0.30
C LYS A 12 -3.32 -15.95 1.21
N PHE A 13 -4.17 -15.00 1.58
CA PHE A 13 -4.37 -14.57 2.95
C PHE A 13 -5.65 -15.13 3.59
N ARG A 14 -6.58 -15.67 2.79
CA ARG A 14 -7.73 -16.40 3.33
C ARG A 14 -7.19 -17.53 4.24
N PRO A 15 -7.51 -17.49 5.54
CA PRO A 15 -7.13 -18.54 6.46
C PRO A 15 -7.82 -19.85 6.09
N ASP A 16 -7.32 -20.97 6.59
CA ASP A 16 -7.98 -22.25 6.36
C ASP A 16 -9.41 -22.24 6.95
N ASP A 17 -10.30 -23.00 6.31
CA ASP A 17 -11.71 -23.00 6.67
C ASP A 17 -11.94 -23.50 8.11
N ALA A 18 -11.08 -24.39 8.64
CA ALA A 18 -11.21 -24.88 10.00
C ALA A 18 -10.93 -23.76 11.02
N SER A 19 -9.88 -22.96 10.82
CA SER A 19 -9.58 -21.79 11.65
C SER A 19 -10.70 -20.75 11.60
N ILE A 20 -11.30 -20.49 10.42
CA ILE A 20 -12.44 -19.58 10.27
C ILE A 20 -13.64 -20.08 11.07
N VAL A 21 -13.96 -21.37 10.96
CA VAL A 21 -15.07 -21.99 11.71
C VAL A 21 -14.84 -21.89 13.21
N THR A 22 -13.61 -22.14 13.69
CA THR A 22 -13.27 -22.00 15.12
C THR A 22 -13.48 -20.57 15.62
N VAL A 23 -12.99 -19.57 14.90
CA VAL A 23 -13.16 -18.15 15.28
C VAL A 23 -14.63 -17.74 15.24
N ARG A 24 -15.38 -18.13 14.21
CA ARG A 24 -16.82 -17.83 14.11
C ARG A 24 -17.60 -18.49 15.24
N GLY A 25 -17.32 -19.76 15.55
CA GLY A 25 -17.95 -20.46 16.68
C GLY A 25 -17.63 -19.81 18.02
N ALA A 26 -16.42 -19.26 18.20
CA ALA A 26 -16.06 -18.51 19.41
C ALA A 26 -16.84 -17.18 19.55
N LEU A 27 -17.33 -16.62 18.44
CA LEU A 27 -18.01 -15.32 18.40
C LEU A 27 -19.54 -15.43 18.23
N GLU A 28 -20.11 -16.63 18.10
CA GLU A 28 -21.53 -16.84 17.72
C GLU A 28 -22.51 -16.27 18.76
N ASP A 29 -22.23 -16.46 20.05
CA ASP A 29 -23.08 -16.04 21.17
C ASP A 29 -22.50 -14.85 21.97
N ILE A 30 -21.47 -14.17 21.43
CA ILE A 30 -20.78 -13.08 22.13
C ILE A 30 -21.31 -11.73 21.66
N ASP A 31 -21.66 -10.85 22.61
CA ASP A 31 -21.92 -9.45 22.31
C ASP A 31 -20.64 -8.77 21.83
N ARG A 32 -20.60 -8.45 20.54
CA ARG A 32 -19.42 -7.83 19.89
C ARG A 32 -19.14 -6.40 20.34
N THR A 33 -20.06 -5.76 21.06
CA THR A 33 -19.83 -4.46 21.67
C THR A 33 -19.00 -4.56 22.96
N ASP A 34 -19.00 -5.73 23.62
CA ASP A 34 -18.13 -6.02 24.75
C ASP A 34 -16.78 -6.56 24.26
N GLY A 35 -15.84 -5.63 24.06
CA GLY A 35 -14.49 -5.97 23.63
C GLY A 35 -13.78 -6.96 24.57
N ALA A 36 -14.05 -6.93 25.88
CA ALA A 36 -13.42 -7.87 26.81
C ALA A 36 -13.94 -9.29 26.59
N ALA A 37 -15.26 -9.47 26.49
CA ALA A 37 -15.87 -10.77 26.23
C ALA A 37 -15.41 -11.37 24.88
N VAL A 38 -15.32 -10.53 23.84
CA VAL A 38 -14.80 -10.93 22.52
C VAL A 38 -13.39 -11.50 22.63
N TRP A 39 -12.47 -10.77 23.26
CA TRP A 39 -11.07 -11.20 23.33
C TRP A 39 -10.86 -12.43 24.24
N GLU A 40 -11.61 -12.54 25.34
CA GLU A 40 -11.58 -13.72 26.21
C GLU A 40 -12.07 -14.98 25.47
N ALA A 41 -13.15 -14.87 24.69
CA ALA A 41 -13.66 -15.98 23.88
C ALA A 41 -12.66 -16.40 22.80
N LEU A 42 -12.08 -15.44 22.08
CA LEU A 42 -11.08 -15.70 21.03
C LEU A 42 -9.80 -16.34 21.57
N ILE A 43 -9.33 -15.93 22.76
CA ILE A 43 -8.16 -16.54 23.40
C ILE A 43 -8.48 -17.95 23.88
N SER A 44 -9.66 -18.14 24.49
CA SER A 44 -10.08 -19.43 25.03
C SER A 44 -10.26 -20.50 23.95
N ALA A 45 -10.72 -20.12 22.76
CA ALA A 45 -10.89 -21.01 21.62
C ALA A 45 -9.59 -21.20 20.80
N GLY A 46 -8.58 -20.35 21.03
CA GLY A 46 -7.35 -20.34 20.24
C GLY A 46 -6.36 -21.43 20.62
N PRO A 47 -5.43 -21.77 19.71
CA PRO A 47 -4.34 -22.68 20.01
C PRO A 47 -3.42 -22.05 21.07
N SER A 48 -2.93 -22.88 22.00
CA SER A 48 -2.00 -22.42 23.02
C SER A 48 -0.76 -21.79 22.37
N ILE A 49 -0.36 -20.62 22.86
CA ILE A 49 1.02 -20.18 22.70
C ILE A 49 1.84 -21.17 23.52
N ALA A 50 2.71 -21.93 22.87
CA ALA A 50 3.51 -22.91 23.58
C ALA A 50 4.61 -22.21 24.41
N ASP A 51 5.46 -22.98 25.11
CA ASP A 51 6.44 -22.44 26.05
C ASP A 51 7.42 -21.47 25.34
N ALA A 52 7.23 -20.17 25.60
CA ALA A 52 8.02 -19.06 25.06
C ALA A 52 8.45 -18.17 26.25
N PRO A 53 9.65 -18.37 26.81
CA PRO A 53 10.13 -17.68 28.01
C PRO A 53 9.98 -16.14 27.98
N ALA A 54 10.23 -15.51 26.82
CA ALA A 54 10.09 -14.07 26.62
C ALA A 54 8.66 -13.55 26.79
N LEU A 55 7.65 -14.43 26.64
CA LEU A 55 6.24 -14.11 26.77
C LEU A 55 5.65 -14.56 28.12
N GLN A 56 6.42 -15.24 28.97
CA GLN A 56 5.92 -15.77 30.24
C GLN A 56 5.57 -14.66 31.25
N SER A 57 4.55 -14.93 32.07
CA SER A 57 4.23 -14.12 33.25
C SER A 57 5.29 -14.27 34.34
N SER A 58 5.39 -13.28 35.22
CA SER A 58 6.27 -13.33 36.39
C SER A 58 5.54 -13.88 37.61
N LYS A 59 6.21 -14.77 38.34
CA LYS A 59 5.70 -15.27 39.65
C LYS A 59 5.70 -14.18 40.73
N GLU A 60 6.55 -13.16 40.59
CA GLU A 60 6.68 -12.06 41.54
C GLU A 60 6.45 -10.71 40.85
N PRO A 61 5.82 -9.74 41.54
CA PRO A 61 5.55 -8.43 40.95
C PRO A 61 6.84 -7.66 40.67
N ARG A 62 7.05 -7.31 39.39
CA ARG A 62 8.10 -6.39 38.96
C ARG A 62 7.64 -4.96 39.24
N LYS A 63 8.47 -4.20 39.95
CA LYS A 63 8.11 -2.84 40.41
C LYS A 63 8.98 -1.76 39.79
N LEU A 64 8.32 -0.69 39.35
CA LEU A 64 8.92 0.62 39.12
C LEU A 64 8.93 1.41 40.43
N SER A 65 10.06 2.03 40.74
CA SER A 65 10.10 2.99 41.86
C SER A 65 9.21 4.20 41.56
N ARG A 66 8.75 4.92 42.58
CA ARG A 66 7.93 6.13 42.40
C ARG A 66 8.58 7.14 41.43
N TYR A 67 9.90 7.32 41.52
CA TYR A 67 10.66 8.16 40.60
C TYR A 67 10.71 7.63 39.17
N LYS A 68 10.78 6.31 38.97
CA LYS A 68 10.72 5.72 37.62
C LYS A 68 9.32 5.83 37.03
N LEU A 69 8.28 5.63 37.84
CA LEU A 69 6.88 5.78 37.43
C LEU A 69 6.54 7.24 37.09
N SER A 70 7.10 8.22 37.80
CA SER A 70 6.88 9.64 37.47
C SER A 70 7.42 10.02 36.09
N LYS A 71 8.44 9.32 35.58
CA LYS A 71 8.92 9.50 34.20
C LYS A 71 7.87 9.09 33.17
N TRP A 72 7.22 7.93 33.38
CA TRP A 72 6.11 7.49 32.52
C TRP A 72 4.93 8.45 32.57
N LYS A 73 4.57 8.95 33.77
CA LYS A 73 3.52 9.98 33.91
C LYS A 73 3.84 11.25 33.13
N LYS A 74 5.07 11.75 33.26
CA LYS A 74 5.54 12.93 32.54
C LYS A 74 5.47 12.70 31.03
N HIS A 75 6.01 11.59 30.55
CA HIS A 75 6.00 11.23 29.13
C HIS A 75 4.57 11.12 28.57
N TYR A 76 3.66 10.47 29.30
CA TYR A 76 2.26 10.36 28.90
C TYR A 76 1.56 11.72 28.84
N SER A 77 1.81 12.61 29.80
CA SER A 77 1.31 13.98 29.75
C SER A 77 1.83 14.76 28.54
N GLU A 78 3.12 14.64 28.22
CA GLU A 78 3.74 15.24 27.03
C GLU A 78 3.26 14.64 25.71
N LEU A 79 2.85 13.37 25.75
CA LEU A 79 2.27 12.68 24.61
C LEU A 79 0.87 13.22 24.31
N ILE A 80 0.04 13.41 25.34
CA ILE A 80 -1.31 13.98 25.19
C ILE A 80 -1.27 15.47 24.86
N SER A 81 -0.32 16.22 25.43
CA SER A 81 -0.26 17.67 25.26
C SER A 81 0.33 18.14 23.92
N ASN A 82 0.67 17.22 23.00
CA ASN A 82 1.27 17.53 21.69
C ASN A 82 2.48 18.49 21.76
N THR A 83 3.26 18.47 22.84
CA THR A 83 4.40 19.38 22.97
C THR A 83 5.53 18.95 22.03
N GLU A 84 5.92 19.88 21.14
CA GLU A 84 6.86 19.70 20.02
C GLU A 84 8.29 19.33 20.44
N ASN A 85 8.63 19.48 21.72
CA ASN A 85 9.96 19.17 22.25
C ASN A 85 9.93 17.86 23.03
N VAL A 86 10.30 16.75 22.40
CA VAL A 86 10.72 15.54 23.15
C VAL A 86 12.15 15.20 22.79
N SER A 87 13.00 15.25 23.81
CA SER A 87 14.35 14.73 23.78
C SER A 87 14.34 13.22 23.65
N PHE A 88 15.43 12.65 23.11
CA PHE A 88 15.71 11.22 23.20
C PHE A 88 15.57 10.72 24.64
N ASP A 89 14.45 10.06 24.93
CA ASP A 89 14.10 9.69 26.29
C ASP A 89 14.31 8.20 26.53
N LYS A 90 15.11 7.90 27.56
CA LYS A 90 15.28 6.55 28.10
C LYS A 90 14.19 6.29 29.14
N LEU A 91 13.16 5.55 28.77
CA LEU A 91 12.06 5.20 29.67
C LEU A 91 12.40 3.94 30.50
N PRO A 92 12.17 3.96 31.82
CA PRO A 92 12.50 2.82 32.69
C PRO A 92 11.46 1.70 32.57
N LEU A 93 11.90 0.45 32.45
CA LEU A 93 11.00 -0.71 32.44
C LEU A 93 10.95 -1.41 33.81
N PRO A 94 9.85 -2.10 34.15
CA PRO A 94 9.83 -3.02 35.28
C PRO A 94 10.95 -4.06 35.12
N GLY A 95 11.67 -4.37 36.20
CA GLY A 95 12.86 -5.24 36.14
C GLY A 95 14.19 -4.49 35.93
N GLY A 96 14.16 -3.17 35.75
CA GLY A 96 15.36 -2.31 35.88
C GLY A 96 16.07 -1.95 34.59
N LYS A 97 15.75 -2.62 33.48
CA LYS A 97 16.17 -2.25 32.12
C LYS A 97 15.48 -0.95 31.67
N LYS A 98 15.86 -0.44 30.50
CA LYS A 98 15.33 0.79 29.91
C LYS A 98 15.04 0.56 28.43
N ILE A 99 13.98 1.19 27.94
CA ILE A 99 13.71 1.29 26.51
C ILE A 99 14.23 2.63 25.99
N LEU A 100 14.85 2.59 24.82
CA LEU A 100 15.22 3.78 24.07
C LEU A 100 14.03 4.15 23.19
N VAL A 101 13.43 5.31 23.45
CA VAL A 101 12.40 5.85 22.56
C VAL A 101 13.10 6.53 21.38
N HIS A 102 13.02 5.90 20.21
CA HIS A 102 13.45 6.49 18.97
C HIS A 102 12.25 7.18 18.32
N THR A 103 12.23 8.50 18.34
CA THR A 103 11.36 9.26 17.45
C THR A 103 12.01 9.24 16.08
N ARG A 104 11.40 8.59 15.09
CA ARG A 104 11.82 8.73 13.68
C ARG A 104 11.58 10.20 13.30
N GLY A 105 12.65 10.99 13.33
CA GLY A 105 12.67 12.38 12.88
C GLY A 105 13.37 12.46 11.52
N ASP A 106 12.82 13.33 10.67
CA ASP A 106 13.24 13.67 9.31
C ASP A 106 13.09 12.59 8.25
N ILE A 107 12.03 12.69 7.46
CA ILE A 107 12.12 12.33 6.05
C ILE A 107 11.89 13.56 5.14
N PHE A 108 11.22 14.64 5.57
CA PHE A 108 10.88 15.75 4.64
C PHE A 108 10.83 17.18 5.24
N GLY A 109 11.66 17.52 6.23
CA GLY A 109 11.76 18.91 6.72
C GLY A 109 10.52 19.45 7.46
N GLU A 110 9.40 18.75 7.42
CA GLU A 110 8.28 18.98 8.33
C GLU A 110 8.62 18.41 9.70
N ARG A 111 9.01 19.31 10.62
CA ARG A 111 8.91 19.02 12.04
C ARG A 111 7.50 18.53 12.31
N LYS A 112 7.39 17.50 13.16
CA LYS A 112 6.21 17.05 13.94
C LYS A 112 5.73 15.69 13.47
N HIS A 113 6.11 14.64 14.20
CA HIS A 113 5.22 13.68 14.86
C HIS A 113 6.07 12.57 15.50
N LYS A 114 5.72 12.18 16.74
CA LYS A 114 6.45 11.16 17.51
C LYS A 114 6.04 9.78 17.00
N TRP A 115 6.78 9.21 16.06
CA TRP A 115 6.51 7.86 15.55
C TRP A 115 7.46 6.86 16.21
N CYS A 116 6.91 5.85 16.90
CA CYS A 116 7.67 4.68 17.33
C CYS A 116 6.87 3.40 17.12
N GLN A 117 7.59 2.30 16.97
CA GLN A 117 7.01 0.97 16.78
C GLN A 117 6.40 0.43 18.07
N GLU A 118 6.77 0.96 19.22
CA GLU A 118 6.20 0.55 20.50
C GLU A 118 4.93 1.34 20.83
N PRO A 119 3.88 0.71 21.37
CA PRO A 119 2.65 1.39 21.77
C PRO A 119 2.84 2.13 23.11
N LEU A 120 3.59 3.24 23.10
CA LEU A 120 4.00 3.93 24.34
C LEU A 120 2.83 4.48 25.15
N ALA A 121 1.73 4.89 24.50
CA ALA A 121 0.54 5.38 25.21
C ALA A 121 -0.08 4.28 26.07
N ASP A 122 -0.27 3.10 25.48
CA ASP A 122 -0.87 1.95 26.17
C ASP A 122 0.06 1.40 27.28
N LEU A 123 1.38 1.37 27.03
CA LEU A 123 2.36 0.99 28.07
C LEU A 123 2.36 1.98 29.23
N ALA A 124 2.28 3.28 28.95
CA ALA A 124 2.24 4.30 29.98
C ALA A 124 0.98 4.18 30.84
N GLU A 125 -0.20 4.07 30.21
CA GLU A 125 -1.47 3.88 30.92
C GLU A 125 -1.44 2.62 31.78
N HIS A 126 -0.96 1.51 31.23
CA HIS A 126 -0.83 0.26 31.98
C HIS A 126 0.07 0.42 33.23
N PHE A 127 1.24 1.03 33.12
CA PHE A 127 2.12 1.26 34.27
C PHE A 127 1.53 2.25 35.28
N ILE A 128 0.79 3.26 34.82
CA ILE A 128 0.13 4.23 35.69
C ILE A 128 -1.01 3.55 36.48
N ASN A 129 -1.85 2.78 35.79
CA ASN A 129 -3.01 2.09 36.36
C ASN A 129 -2.58 1.00 37.36
N SER A 130 -1.53 0.25 37.05
CA SER A 130 -0.92 -0.76 37.94
C SER A 130 -0.08 -0.16 39.08
N LYS A 131 0.02 1.18 39.17
CA LYS A 131 0.91 1.90 40.12
C LYS A 131 2.37 1.45 40.00
N GLY A 132 2.77 1.01 38.80
CA GLY A 132 4.10 0.54 38.46
C GLY A 132 4.44 -0.86 38.95
N SER A 133 3.46 -1.67 39.36
CA SER A 133 3.66 -3.04 39.87
C SER A 133 2.92 -4.04 38.99
N THR A 134 3.66 -4.87 38.24
CA THR A 134 3.12 -5.76 37.21
C THR A 134 3.64 -7.20 37.35
N THR A 135 2.82 -8.19 37.03
CA THR A 135 3.18 -9.63 36.98
C THR A 135 2.99 -10.23 35.57
N GLU A 136 2.48 -9.43 34.63
CA GLU A 136 2.00 -9.87 33.32
C GLU A 136 3.15 -10.38 32.42
N PHE A 137 4.37 -9.87 32.61
CA PHE A 137 5.57 -10.33 31.90
C PHE A 137 6.77 -10.46 32.84
N SER A 138 7.56 -11.50 32.62
CA SER A 138 8.77 -11.85 33.38
C SER A 138 9.96 -10.94 33.04
N ASP A 139 10.10 -10.57 31.76
CA ASP A 139 11.04 -9.60 31.21
C ASP A 139 10.34 -8.62 30.25
N TRP A 140 10.11 -7.39 30.74
CA TRP A 140 9.48 -6.32 29.97
C TRP A 140 10.38 -5.78 28.85
N PHE A 141 11.69 -5.97 28.91
CA PHE A 141 12.57 -5.55 27.83
C PHE A 141 12.45 -6.47 26.63
N GLU A 142 12.39 -7.79 26.86
CA GLU A 142 12.18 -8.74 25.76
C GLU A 142 10.84 -8.50 25.07
N LEU A 143 9.77 -8.23 25.82
CA LEU A 143 8.48 -7.81 25.26
C LEU A 143 8.65 -6.61 24.30
N THR A 144 9.43 -5.60 24.69
CA THR A 144 9.64 -4.42 23.84
C THR A 144 10.43 -4.74 22.57
N GLN A 145 11.38 -5.68 22.63
CA GLN A 145 12.09 -6.16 21.43
C GLN A 145 11.14 -6.91 20.49
N LEU A 146 10.25 -7.75 21.03
CA LEU A 146 9.24 -8.45 20.25
C LEU A 146 8.24 -7.47 19.61
N LEU A 147 7.82 -6.43 20.32
CA LEU A 147 6.94 -5.39 19.77
C LEU A 147 7.60 -4.68 18.58
N LYS A 148 8.89 -4.33 18.66
CA LYS A 148 9.61 -3.66 17.55
C LYS A 148 9.61 -4.46 16.24
N VAL A 149 9.64 -5.78 16.32
CA VAL A 149 9.72 -6.66 15.14
C VAL A 149 8.35 -7.14 14.66
N THR A 150 7.37 -7.23 15.55
CA THR A 150 6.00 -7.69 15.22
C THR A 150 5.05 -6.58 14.80
N THR A 151 5.38 -5.32 15.12
CA THR A 151 4.53 -4.17 14.79
C THR A 151 5.08 -3.35 13.63
N GLN A 152 4.17 -2.74 12.88
CA GLN A 152 4.48 -1.66 11.93
C GLN A 152 4.02 -0.32 12.49
N CYS A 153 4.86 0.72 12.37
CA CYS A 153 4.51 2.06 12.80
C CYS A 153 3.81 2.81 11.68
N LEU A 154 2.66 3.41 11.97
CA LEU A 154 1.84 4.14 11.01
C LEU A 154 1.85 5.63 11.31
N VAL A 155 2.18 6.40 10.29
CA VAL A 155 2.23 7.87 10.29
C VAL A 155 0.83 8.45 10.08
N ASN A 156 -0.02 7.76 9.32
CA ASN A 156 -1.38 8.17 9.00
C ASN A 156 -2.32 6.96 9.05
N ASN A 157 -3.61 7.17 8.85
CA ASN A 157 -4.60 6.09 8.88
C ASN A 157 -4.75 5.38 7.51
N GLU A 158 -3.73 5.44 6.64
CA GLU A 158 -3.80 5.00 5.22
C GLU A 158 -3.97 3.49 5.02
N ILE A 159 -4.05 2.70 6.11
CA ILE A 159 -4.39 1.28 6.07
C ILE A 159 -5.74 1.01 5.40
N SER A 160 -6.62 2.00 5.30
CA SER A 160 -7.88 1.88 4.56
C SER A 160 -7.69 1.50 3.08
N THR A 161 -6.48 1.56 2.54
CA THR A 161 -6.18 1.08 1.19
C THR A 161 -5.72 -0.37 1.19
N HIS A 162 -6.31 -1.19 0.31
CA HIS A 162 -5.82 -2.55 0.06
C HIS A 162 -4.37 -2.56 -0.45
N ALA A 163 -3.98 -1.50 -1.17
CA ALA A 163 -2.61 -1.28 -1.66
C ALA A 163 -1.57 -1.22 -0.53
N TRP A 164 -1.84 -0.48 0.56
CA TRP A 164 -0.92 -0.44 1.71
C TRP A 164 -0.67 -1.84 2.28
N PHE A 165 -1.74 -2.59 2.56
CA PHE A 165 -1.63 -3.94 3.12
C PHE A 165 -0.83 -4.87 2.19
N GLN A 166 -1.08 -4.78 0.88
CA GLN A 166 -0.36 -5.56 -0.12
C GLN A 166 1.12 -5.16 -0.24
N SER A 167 1.44 -3.87 -0.08
CA SER A 167 2.83 -3.40 -0.10
C SER A 167 3.60 -3.82 1.17
N GLY A 168 2.88 -4.09 2.26
CA GLY A 168 3.42 -4.49 3.56
C GLY A 168 3.75 -5.98 3.70
N PHE A 169 3.69 -6.79 2.64
CA PHE A 169 3.97 -8.23 2.73
C PHE A 169 5.43 -8.51 3.10
N THR A 170 5.59 -9.46 4.01
CA THR A 170 6.89 -10.02 4.38
C THR A 170 6.99 -11.46 3.88
N GLU A 171 8.09 -11.76 3.21
CA GLU A 171 8.51 -13.11 2.87
C GLU A 171 8.94 -13.86 4.14
N CYS A 172 8.68 -15.17 4.20
CA CYS A 172 9.08 -15.97 5.36
C CYS A 172 10.61 -16.04 5.52
N LEU A 173 11.33 -16.03 4.40
CA LEU A 173 12.79 -16.00 4.32
C LEU A 173 13.21 -14.92 3.32
N PRO A 174 14.40 -14.31 3.49
CA PRO A 174 14.93 -13.38 2.50
C PRO A 174 15.16 -14.11 1.16
N PRO A 175 15.00 -13.41 0.02
CA PRO A 175 15.36 -13.97 -1.28
C PRO A 175 16.87 -14.27 -1.29
N LEU A 176 17.25 -15.48 -1.71
CA LEU A 176 18.65 -15.81 -1.96
C LEU A 176 19.08 -14.98 -3.17
N TYR A 177 20.10 -14.12 -3.03
CA TYR A 177 20.58 -13.24 -4.10
C TYR A 177 20.70 -13.98 -5.44
N GLU A 178 19.84 -13.65 -6.39
CA GLU A 178 20.18 -13.68 -7.81
C GLU A 178 20.80 -12.33 -8.14
N SER A 179 21.93 -12.35 -8.83
CA SER A 179 22.90 -11.25 -8.99
C SER A 179 22.43 -10.03 -9.80
N GLU A 180 21.12 -9.84 -9.98
CA GLU A 180 20.56 -8.83 -10.89
C GLU A 180 19.53 -7.88 -10.24
N ILE A 181 19.37 -7.90 -8.92
CA ILE A 181 18.45 -7.00 -8.23
C ILE A 181 19.21 -5.82 -7.64
N GLU A 182 20.02 -5.09 -8.41
CA GLU A 182 20.62 -3.82 -7.93
C GLU A 182 19.77 -2.59 -8.32
N SER A 183 18.85 -2.73 -9.29
CA SER A 183 18.04 -1.62 -9.84
C SER A 183 16.62 -1.49 -9.28
N MET A 184 16.13 -2.43 -8.45
CA MET A 184 14.80 -2.32 -7.80
C MET A 184 14.81 -1.51 -6.48
N PHE A 185 15.93 -0.86 -6.16
CA PHE A 185 16.21 -0.22 -4.86
C PHE A 185 16.16 1.31 -4.86
N LEU A 186 15.61 1.94 -5.90
CA LEU A 186 15.67 3.40 -6.07
C LEU A 186 14.47 4.20 -5.54
N PHE A 187 13.42 3.56 -5.02
CA PHE A 187 12.33 4.29 -4.35
C PHE A 187 12.00 3.69 -2.99
N ASP A 188 12.37 4.43 -1.94
CA ASP A 188 11.96 4.26 -0.54
C ASP A 188 10.50 4.75 -0.38
N PRO A 189 9.50 3.88 -0.09
CA PRO A 189 8.30 4.36 0.59
C PRO A 189 8.67 4.63 2.06
N PRO A 190 7.97 5.54 2.78
CA PRO A 190 8.44 6.22 3.99
C PRO A 190 8.67 5.35 5.24
N TYR A 191 8.69 4.02 5.09
CA TYR A 191 8.66 3.03 6.17
C TYR A 191 9.98 2.27 6.38
N GLY A 192 10.99 2.48 5.54
CA GLY A 192 12.40 2.16 5.78
C GLY A 192 12.81 0.68 5.77
N ARG A 193 14.14 0.50 5.69
CA ARG A 193 14.91 -0.72 5.36
C ARG A 193 14.75 -1.97 6.25
N THR A 194 13.72 -2.11 7.08
CA THR A 194 13.53 -3.38 7.77
C THR A 194 13.04 -4.39 6.75
N SER A 195 13.99 -5.22 6.29
CA SER A 195 13.85 -6.39 5.42
C SER A 195 12.42 -6.94 5.32
N ARG A 196 11.98 -7.28 4.10
CA ARG A 196 10.74 -8.02 3.80
C ARG A 196 10.74 -9.43 4.41
N CYS A 197 11.23 -9.61 5.63
CA CYS A 197 11.35 -10.87 6.33
C CYS A 197 10.35 -10.94 7.49
N HIS A 198 9.88 -12.15 7.76
CA HIS A 198 8.98 -12.46 8.86
C HIS A 198 9.47 -11.92 10.23
N PRO A 199 8.57 -11.46 11.12
CA PRO A 199 8.92 -10.96 12.45
C PRO A 199 9.82 -11.87 13.28
N PHE A 200 9.59 -13.19 13.22
CA PHE A 200 10.46 -14.21 13.84
C PHE A 200 11.91 -14.09 13.37
N ILE A 201 12.14 -14.00 12.06
CA ILE A 201 13.48 -13.90 11.47
C ILE A 201 14.13 -12.57 11.90
N ARG A 202 13.39 -11.47 11.86
CA ARG A 202 13.86 -10.16 12.34
C ARG A 202 14.28 -10.20 13.81
N TYR A 203 13.48 -10.83 14.67
CA TYR A 203 13.83 -11.05 16.08
C TYR A 203 15.09 -11.89 16.22
N ALA A 204 15.13 -13.04 15.56
CA ALA A 204 16.25 -13.97 15.65
C ALA A 204 17.57 -13.31 15.21
N THR A 205 17.55 -12.52 14.14
CA THR A 205 18.73 -11.75 13.71
C THR A 205 19.11 -10.63 14.65
N SER A 206 18.18 -10.07 15.44
CA SER A 206 18.54 -9.06 16.43
C SER A 206 19.29 -9.62 17.64
N LEU A 207 19.26 -10.95 17.83
CA LEU A 207 19.93 -11.63 18.92
C LEU A 207 21.39 -11.95 18.61
N VAL A 208 21.77 -11.95 17.34
CA VAL A 208 23.13 -12.15 16.87
C VAL A 208 23.62 -10.85 16.24
N GLU A 209 24.82 -10.38 16.56
CA GLU A 209 25.37 -9.14 15.99
C GLU A 209 25.80 -9.37 14.52
N THR A 210 24.84 -9.71 13.65
CA THR A 210 25.07 -10.23 12.30
C THR A 210 23.90 -9.84 11.39
N ASP A 211 24.19 -9.46 10.15
CA ASP A 211 23.18 -9.07 9.17
C ASP A 211 22.50 -10.28 8.52
N LEU A 212 21.26 -10.08 8.05
CA LEU A 212 20.44 -11.13 7.42
C LEU A 212 21.15 -11.87 6.26
N PRO A 213 21.81 -11.17 5.32
CA PRO A 213 22.52 -11.84 4.22
C PRO A 213 23.64 -12.78 4.69
N SER A 214 24.46 -12.37 5.66
CA SER A 214 25.54 -13.24 6.14
C SER A 214 25.04 -14.45 6.94
N LEU A 215 23.83 -14.35 7.51
CA LEU A 215 23.21 -15.44 8.23
C LEU A 215 22.59 -16.50 7.30
N PHE A 216 21.78 -16.09 6.32
CA PHE A 216 20.98 -17.01 5.51
C PHE A 216 21.55 -17.29 4.11
N CYS A 217 22.40 -16.43 3.56
CA CYS A 217 22.95 -16.59 2.21
C CYS A 217 24.31 -17.31 2.20
N GLN A 218 24.90 -17.60 3.37
CA GLN A 218 26.16 -18.35 3.47
C GLN A 218 25.90 -19.83 3.78
N LYS A 219 26.33 -20.72 2.88
CA LYS A 219 26.16 -22.19 2.97
C LYS A 219 26.66 -22.80 4.29
N ASN A 220 27.58 -22.13 4.99
CA ASN A 220 28.16 -22.55 6.26
C ASN A 220 28.27 -21.38 7.26
N SER A 221 27.20 -20.58 7.42
CA SER A 221 27.20 -19.50 8.41
C SER A 221 27.43 -20.05 9.82
N LYS A 222 28.52 -19.62 10.48
CA LYS A 222 28.84 -20.03 11.86
C LYS A 222 27.87 -19.42 12.89
N HIS A 223 27.18 -18.35 12.52
CA HIS A 223 26.22 -17.64 13.37
C HIS A 223 24.83 -18.26 13.33
N LEU A 224 24.52 -19.10 12.34
CA LEU A 224 23.20 -19.74 12.25
C LEU A 224 22.93 -20.69 13.44
N PRO A 225 23.85 -21.58 13.86
CA PRO A 225 23.66 -22.37 15.08
C PRO A 225 23.56 -21.53 16.36
N GLU A 226 24.31 -20.42 16.44
CA GLU A 226 24.29 -19.49 17.58
C GLU A 226 22.93 -18.78 17.69
N MET A 227 22.44 -18.23 16.57
CA MET A 227 21.11 -17.63 16.48
C MET A 227 20.02 -18.61 16.92
N TRP A 228 20.11 -19.85 16.44
CA TRP A 228 19.18 -20.92 16.77
C TRP A 228 19.15 -21.24 18.27
N LEU A 229 20.31 -21.27 18.92
CA LEU A 229 20.41 -21.50 20.36
C LEU A 229 19.82 -20.33 21.17
N GLU A 230 20.12 -19.09 20.77
CA GLU A 230 19.63 -17.91 21.49
C GLU A 230 18.12 -17.71 21.28
N VAL A 231 17.60 -17.89 20.06
CA VAL A 231 16.16 -17.76 19.80
C VAL A 231 15.35 -18.87 20.47
N GLU A 232 15.88 -20.10 20.60
CA GLU A 232 15.23 -21.15 21.39
C GLU A 232 15.19 -20.82 22.89
N ARG A 233 16.21 -20.14 23.41
CA ARG A 233 16.21 -19.68 24.81
C ARG A 233 15.07 -18.69 25.09
N GLN A 234 14.73 -17.84 24.12
CA GLN A 234 13.73 -16.79 24.29
C GLN A 234 12.32 -17.23 23.84
N LEU A 235 12.21 -17.94 22.73
CA LEU A 235 10.95 -18.29 22.07
C LEU A 235 10.61 -19.79 22.15
N GLY A 236 11.52 -20.62 22.65
CA GLY A 236 11.29 -22.03 22.96
C GLY A 236 10.64 -22.81 21.82
N SER A 237 9.44 -23.30 22.09
CA SER A 237 8.63 -24.09 21.16
C SER A 237 8.34 -23.40 19.81
N ILE A 238 8.25 -22.07 19.77
CA ILE A 238 8.07 -21.32 18.52
C ILE A 238 9.30 -21.51 17.64
N ALA A 239 10.49 -21.35 18.21
CA ALA A 239 11.75 -21.55 17.50
C ALA A 239 11.95 -23.00 17.04
N ALA A 240 11.59 -23.97 17.87
CA ALA A 240 11.63 -25.40 17.51
C ALA A 240 10.69 -25.71 16.32
N SER A 241 9.49 -25.11 16.31
CA SER A 241 8.55 -25.24 15.18
C SER A 241 9.14 -24.68 13.89
N TRP A 242 9.74 -23.48 13.94
CA TRP A 242 10.44 -22.89 12.80
C TRP A 242 11.58 -23.77 12.29
N ARG A 243 12.41 -24.29 13.19
CA ARG A 243 13.54 -25.15 12.81
C ARG A 243 13.04 -26.42 12.10
N SER A 244 12.03 -27.08 12.67
CA SER A 244 11.44 -28.29 12.05
C SER A 244 10.88 -28.03 10.65
N ILE A 245 10.25 -26.87 10.43
CA ILE A 245 9.72 -26.49 9.12
C ILE A 245 10.86 -26.26 8.13
N LEU A 246 11.91 -25.53 8.53
CA LEU A 246 13.04 -25.20 7.66
C LEU A 246 13.91 -26.41 7.30
N GLU A 247 14.01 -27.39 8.18
CA GLU A 247 14.72 -28.66 7.96
C GLU A 247 13.95 -29.64 7.05
N SER A 248 12.63 -29.48 6.90
CA SER A 248 11.78 -30.43 6.16
C SER A 248 11.90 -30.38 4.62
N ASP A 249 12.82 -29.56 4.08
CA ASP A 249 12.98 -29.28 2.63
C ASP A 249 11.69 -28.88 1.88
N ASN A 250 10.68 -28.40 2.63
CA ASN A 250 9.40 -28.00 2.06
C ASN A 250 9.52 -26.65 1.32
N GLU A 251 9.56 -26.70 0.00
CA GLU A 251 9.66 -25.53 -0.88
C GLU A 251 8.49 -24.53 -0.67
N TYR A 252 7.29 -25.03 -0.32
CA TYR A 252 6.13 -24.19 -0.05
C TYR A 252 6.29 -23.33 1.22
N ALA A 253 6.90 -23.90 2.26
CA ALA A 253 7.15 -23.15 3.49
C ALA A 253 8.11 -21.98 3.24
N ARG A 254 9.14 -22.19 2.42
CA ARG A 254 10.12 -21.14 2.08
C ARG A 254 9.52 -19.98 1.28
N LYS A 255 8.50 -20.26 0.44
CA LYS A 255 7.80 -19.29 -0.41
C LYS A 255 6.56 -18.68 0.25
N SER A 256 6.26 -19.06 1.49
CA SER A 256 5.12 -18.53 2.23
C SER A 256 5.35 -17.04 2.53
N VAL A 257 4.27 -16.25 2.50
CA VAL A 257 4.29 -14.82 2.82
C VAL A 257 3.32 -14.53 3.95
N GLN A 258 3.62 -13.52 4.75
CA GLN A 258 2.77 -13.03 5.82
C GLN A 258 2.51 -11.53 5.63
N GLY A 259 1.23 -11.14 5.69
CA GLY A 259 0.84 -9.74 5.79
C GLY A 259 1.06 -9.17 7.20
N PRO A 260 1.01 -7.84 7.36
CA PRO A 260 1.14 -7.23 8.67
C PRO A 260 -0.02 -7.65 9.59
N SER A 261 0.30 -8.11 10.79
CA SER A 261 -0.71 -8.44 11.80
C SER A 261 -0.95 -7.31 12.78
N LEU A 262 0.12 -6.75 13.36
CA LEU A 262 0.04 -5.72 14.39
C LEU A 262 0.58 -4.40 13.86
N ALA A 263 -0.06 -3.31 14.27
CA ALA A 263 0.39 -1.97 13.94
C ALA A 263 0.27 -1.03 15.14
N VAL A 264 1.13 -0.01 15.15
CA VAL A 264 1.05 1.10 16.09
C VAL A 264 0.62 2.35 15.34
N TYR A 265 -0.56 2.85 15.72
CA TYR A 265 -1.13 4.09 15.22
C TYR A 265 -1.44 4.97 16.42
N LYS A 266 -1.08 6.26 16.35
CA LYS A 266 -1.22 7.21 17.48
C LYS A 266 -0.71 6.62 18.81
N GLN A 267 0.45 5.94 18.77
CA GLN A 267 1.11 5.38 19.96
C GLN A 267 0.33 4.28 20.69
N ARG A 268 -0.68 3.69 20.04
CA ARG A 268 -1.51 2.61 20.57
C ARG A 268 -1.44 1.37 19.69
N LEU A 269 -1.59 0.20 20.30
CA LEU A 269 -1.51 -1.08 19.60
C LEU A 269 -2.84 -1.41 18.92
N HIS A 270 -2.76 -1.80 17.65
CA HIS A 270 -3.91 -2.18 16.84
C HIS A 270 -3.64 -3.52 16.16
N LEU A 271 -4.72 -4.29 15.96
CA LEU A 271 -4.75 -5.43 15.05
C LEU A 271 -5.21 -4.93 13.68
N VAL A 272 -4.51 -5.37 12.63
CA VAL A 272 -4.99 -5.19 11.25
C VAL A 272 -6.09 -6.20 11.00
N VAL A 273 -7.29 -5.73 10.72
CA VAL A 273 -8.49 -6.56 10.53
C VAL A 273 -9.11 -6.31 9.17
N ARG A 274 -9.82 -7.31 8.67
CA ARG A 274 -10.59 -7.24 7.45
C ARG A 274 -11.92 -6.55 7.75
N GLY A 275 -12.16 -5.45 7.04
CA GLY A 275 -13.47 -4.80 6.98
C GLY A 275 -14.17 -5.04 5.63
N GLN A 276 -15.40 -4.52 5.53
CA GLN A 276 -16.21 -4.60 4.31
C GLN A 276 -15.57 -3.90 3.11
N HIS A 277 -14.75 -2.87 3.34
CA HIS A 277 -14.19 -1.98 2.31
C HIS A 277 -12.65 -1.90 2.36
N GLY A 278 -11.98 -2.99 2.73
CA GLY A 278 -10.52 -3.03 2.84
C GLY A 278 -10.06 -3.58 4.18
N TYR A 279 -8.77 -3.40 4.45
CA TYR A 279 -8.23 -3.62 5.78
C TYR A 279 -8.41 -2.35 6.62
N SER A 280 -8.57 -2.52 7.92
CA SER A 280 -8.72 -1.45 8.89
C SER A 280 -7.97 -1.79 10.17
N LEU A 281 -7.92 -0.82 11.09
CA LEU A 281 -7.30 -0.99 12.39
C LEU A 281 -8.36 -1.18 13.47
N LYS A 282 -8.25 -2.28 14.21
CA LYS A 282 -8.99 -2.49 15.45
C LYS A 282 -8.05 -2.25 16.62
N GLN A 283 -8.29 -1.20 17.41
CA GLN A 283 -7.50 -0.93 18.60
C GLN A 283 -7.62 -2.11 19.58
N LEU A 284 -6.49 -2.60 20.07
CA LEU A 284 -6.47 -3.68 21.04
C LEU A 284 -6.75 -3.16 22.45
N PRO A 285 -7.42 -3.96 23.30
CA PRO A 285 -7.58 -3.60 24.70
C PRO A 285 -6.22 -3.60 25.40
N GLN A 286 -6.11 -2.87 26.51
CA GLN A 286 -4.94 -2.89 27.39
C GLN A 286 -4.91 -4.14 28.28
N ASN A 287 -5.17 -5.31 27.68
CA ASN A 287 -5.07 -6.61 28.31
C ASN A 287 -3.77 -7.28 27.81
N MET A 288 -2.82 -7.45 28.73
CA MET A 288 -1.50 -8.00 28.42
C MET A 288 -1.53 -9.46 28.03
N ASP A 289 -2.57 -10.21 28.44
CA ASP A 289 -2.76 -11.59 28.01
C ASP A 289 -3.19 -11.64 26.54
N VAL A 290 -4.02 -10.70 26.09
CA VAL A 290 -4.35 -10.53 24.65
C VAL A 290 -3.12 -10.22 23.83
N TRP A 291 -2.30 -9.27 24.31
CA TRP A 291 -1.06 -8.90 23.62
C TRP A 291 -0.11 -10.09 23.53
N ARG A 292 0.02 -10.88 24.60
CA ARG A 292 0.83 -12.09 24.63
C ARG A 292 0.42 -13.07 23.52
N HIS A 293 -0.88 -13.36 23.39
CA HIS A 293 -1.42 -14.27 22.37
C HIS A 293 -1.20 -13.77 20.96
N LEU A 294 -1.52 -12.52 20.68
CA LEU A 294 -1.38 -11.97 19.33
C LEU A 294 0.09 -11.86 18.90
N ILE A 295 0.98 -11.41 19.80
CA ILE A 295 2.43 -11.39 19.55
C ILE A 295 2.92 -12.83 19.33
N GLY A 296 2.56 -13.76 20.21
CA GLY A 296 2.93 -15.17 20.12
C GLY A 296 2.52 -15.81 18.80
N TRP A 297 1.24 -15.73 18.44
CA TRP A 297 0.72 -16.28 17.18
C TRP A 297 1.35 -15.62 15.94
N SER A 298 1.65 -14.31 16.00
CA SER A 298 2.30 -13.60 14.89
C SER A 298 3.73 -14.06 14.61
N LEU A 299 4.40 -14.68 15.60
CA LEU A 299 5.75 -15.20 15.47
C LEU A 299 5.79 -16.61 14.87
N TYR A 300 4.69 -17.35 14.85
CA TYR A 300 4.65 -18.67 14.21
C TYR A 300 4.65 -18.57 12.68
N HIS A 301 5.20 -19.58 12.01
CA HIS A 301 5.23 -19.66 10.55
C HIS A 301 3.80 -19.69 9.94
N PRO A 302 3.53 -19.06 8.77
CA PRO A 302 2.20 -18.97 8.17
C PRO A 302 1.50 -20.31 7.88
N SER A 303 2.26 -21.41 7.77
CA SER A 303 1.72 -22.76 7.57
C SER A 303 1.24 -23.44 8.86
N THR A 304 1.39 -22.82 10.02
CA THR A 304 1.02 -23.40 11.31
C THR A 304 -0.41 -23.06 11.71
N GLU A 305 -1.02 -23.88 12.57
CA GLU A 305 -2.36 -23.63 13.12
C GLU A 305 -2.43 -22.28 13.86
N GLN A 306 -1.39 -21.93 14.62
CA GLN A 306 -1.32 -20.69 15.40
C GLN A 306 -1.41 -19.45 14.52
N ASN A 307 -0.61 -19.39 13.45
CA ASN A 307 -0.64 -18.24 12.55
C ASN A 307 -1.94 -18.20 11.72
N ASN A 308 -2.45 -19.37 11.30
CA ASN A 308 -3.75 -19.45 10.63
C ASN A 308 -4.88 -18.96 11.52
N TYR A 309 -4.88 -19.30 12.80
CA TYR A 309 -5.87 -18.82 13.76
C TYR A 309 -5.81 -17.29 13.91
N LEU A 310 -4.62 -16.69 14.00
CA LEU A 310 -4.46 -15.24 14.00
C LEU A 310 -5.06 -14.62 12.73
N ARG A 311 -4.74 -15.16 11.55
CA ARG A 311 -5.32 -14.68 10.29
C ARG A 311 -6.84 -14.84 10.26
N ALA A 312 -7.38 -15.90 10.85
CA ALA A 312 -8.83 -16.10 10.98
C ALA A 312 -9.47 -15.04 11.88
N ILE A 313 -8.82 -14.65 12.98
CA ILE A 313 -9.27 -13.51 13.80
C ILE A 313 -9.27 -12.23 12.95
N GLN A 314 -8.17 -11.95 12.26
CA GLN A 314 -8.07 -10.78 11.37
C GLN A 314 -9.17 -10.80 10.31
N TRP A 315 -9.58 -11.98 9.83
CA TRP A 315 -10.55 -12.16 8.76
C TRP A 315 -12.00 -12.01 9.22
N ALA A 316 -12.34 -12.50 10.41
CA ALA A 316 -13.73 -12.71 10.83
C ALA A 316 -14.19 -11.83 12.00
N ILE A 317 -13.29 -11.15 12.72
CA ILE A 317 -13.65 -10.43 13.96
C ILE A 317 -14.67 -9.30 13.74
N ASP A 318 -14.57 -8.57 12.63
CA ASP A 318 -15.45 -7.44 12.31
C ASP A 318 -16.37 -7.71 11.11
N CYS A 319 -16.21 -8.85 10.42
CA CYS A 319 -16.91 -9.14 9.18
C CYS A 319 -17.35 -10.61 9.15
N ASP A 320 -18.66 -10.84 9.30
CA ASP A 320 -19.23 -12.19 9.17
C ASP A 320 -19.33 -12.67 7.74
N ASP A 321 -19.34 -11.73 6.80
CA ASP A 321 -19.65 -12.01 5.42
C ASP A 321 -18.50 -12.74 4.71
N ASP A 322 -18.84 -13.83 4.03
CA ASP A 322 -17.94 -14.62 3.19
C ASP A 322 -17.57 -13.90 1.88
N SER A 323 -18.02 -12.64 1.72
CA SER A 323 -17.79 -11.84 0.51
C SER A 323 -16.31 -11.92 0.10
N LEU A 324 -16.02 -12.60 -1.00
CA LEU A 324 -14.63 -12.91 -1.39
C LEU A 324 -13.88 -11.68 -1.91
N SER A 325 -14.58 -10.58 -2.15
CA SER A 325 -14.07 -9.35 -2.73
C SER A 325 -13.74 -8.32 -1.66
N ILE A 326 -12.48 -7.93 -1.56
CA ILE A 326 -12.00 -6.81 -0.75
C ILE A 326 -11.46 -5.75 -1.72
N GLY A 327 -11.85 -4.50 -1.53
CA GLY A 327 -11.37 -3.35 -2.29
C GLY A 327 -11.54 -2.07 -1.47
N PRO A 328 -10.73 -1.02 -1.70
CA PRO A 328 -10.89 0.23 -0.98
C PRO A 328 -12.24 0.89 -1.31
N LYS A 329 -12.76 1.71 -0.40
CA LYS A 329 -14.09 2.34 -0.56
C LYS A 329 -14.26 3.14 -1.87
N PRO A 330 -13.26 3.90 -2.36
CA PRO A 330 -13.34 4.53 -3.68
C PRO A 330 -13.57 3.52 -4.80
N GLU A 331 -12.86 2.39 -4.80
CA GLU A 331 -13.02 1.34 -5.82
C GLU A 331 -14.42 0.70 -5.79
N PHE A 332 -15.02 0.49 -4.61
CA PHE A 332 -16.40 -0.02 -4.56
C PHE A 332 -17.43 1.00 -5.08
N ARG A 333 -17.21 2.29 -4.84
CA ARG A 333 -18.04 3.36 -5.43
C ARG A 333 -17.87 3.41 -6.94
N ALA A 334 -16.63 3.36 -7.41
CA ALA A 334 -16.28 3.36 -8.82
C ALA A 334 -16.86 2.13 -9.55
N LEU A 335 -16.80 0.95 -8.93
CA LEU A 335 -17.46 -0.26 -9.43
C LEU A 335 -18.98 -0.07 -9.55
N SER A 336 -19.60 0.60 -8.59
CA SER A 336 -21.04 0.90 -8.65
C SER A 336 -21.35 1.86 -9.79
N PHE A 337 -20.51 2.87 -10.01
CA PHE A 337 -20.63 3.79 -11.14
C PHE A 337 -20.43 3.10 -12.50
N LEU A 338 -19.42 2.23 -12.61
CA LEU A 338 -19.18 1.41 -13.80
C LEU A 338 -20.36 0.48 -14.09
N ALA A 339 -20.94 -0.15 -13.07
CA ALA A 339 -22.13 -0.99 -13.21
C ALA A 339 -23.33 -0.17 -13.72
N GLN A 340 -23.60 1.00 -13.13
CA GLN A 340 -24.67 1.90 -13.58
C GLN A 340 -24.42 2.40 -15.01
N THR A 341 -23.17 2.68 -15.37
CA THR A 341 -22.77 3.07 -16.72
C THR A 341 -23.07 1.95 -17.71
N CYS A 342 -22.70 0.72 -17.39
CA CYS A 342 -23.00 -0.44 -18.24
C CYS A 342 -24.51 -0.68 -18.37
N GLU A 343 -25.28 -0.54 -17.29
CA GLU A 343 -26.74 -0.65 -17.32
C GLU A 343 -27.39 0.45 -18.19
N SER A 344 -26.91 1.68 -18.07
CA SER A 344 -27.35 2.82 -18.88
C SER A 344 -27.06 2.64 -20.37
N LEU A 345 -25.88 2.09 -20.70
CA LEU A 345 -25.48 1.81 -22.08
C LEU A 345 -26.18 0.59 -22.69
N GLY A 346 -26.72 -0.31 -21.86
CA GLY A 346 -27.54 -1.44 -22.30
C GLY A 346 -26.84 -2.34 -23.32
N GLU A 347 -27.51 -2.65 -24.43
CA GLU A 347 -27.00 -3.58 -25.46
C GLU A 347 -25.80 -3.04 -26.25
N SER A 348 -25.48 -1.75 -26.10
CA SER A 348 -24.30 -1.13 -26.73
C SER A 348 -23.00 -1.46 -26.01
N VAL A 349 -23.05 -2.09 -24.83
CA VAL A 349 -21.87 -2.63 -24.12
C VAL A 349 -21.99 -4.14 -23.95
N ILE A 350 -20.87 -4.84 -24.15
CA ILE A 350 -20.77 -6.29 -24.04
C ILE A 350 -19.54 -6.64 -23.23
N LEU A 351 -19.67 -7.56 -22.29
CA LEU A 351 -18.53 -8.14 -21.58
C LEU A 351 -17.75 -9.07 -22.52
N SER A 352 -16.46 -8.79 -22.69
CA SER A 352 -15.55 -9.61 -23.49
C SER A 352 -15.08 -10.84 -22.70
N SER A 353 -14.70 -11.91 -23.40
CA SER A 353 -14.08 -13.09 -22.79
C SER A 353 -12.65 -12.84 -22.29
N ASN A 354 -12.03 -11.74 -22.68
CA ASN A 354 -10.63 -11.39 -22.37
C ASN A 354 -10.55 -10.35 -21.23
N ASP A 355 -11.41 -10.45 -20.22
CA ASP A 355 -11.41 -9.56 -19.03
C ASP A 355 -11.54 -8.05 -19.34
N GLY A 356 -12.31 -7.69 -20.38
CA GLY A 356 -12.57 -6.29 -20.78
C GLY A 356 -14.00 -6.03 -21.26
N PHE A 357 -14.24 -4.82 -21.74
CA PHE A 357 -15.53 -4.37 -22.27
C PHE A 357 -15.45 -4.10 -23.77
N ILE A 358 -16.52 -4.38 -24.49
CA ILE A 358 -16.69 -4.01 -25.88
C ILE A 358 -17.87 -3.02 -25.96
N VAL A 359 -17.67 -1.86 -26.57
CA VAL A 359 -18.67 -0.80 -26.69
C VAL A 359 -18.87 -0.39 -28.15
N GLU A 360 -20.13 -0.14 -28.53
CA GLU A 360 -20.48 0.45 -29.82
C GLU A 360 -20.45 1.99 -29.72
N GLY A 361 -19.68 2.63 -30.60
CA GLY A 361 -19.68 4.08 -30.74
C GLY A 361 -20.83 4.60 -31.59
N THR A 362 -21.15 5.88 -31.44
CA THR A 362 -22.09 6.62 -32.30
C THR A 362 -21.71 6.57 -33.79
N SER A 363 -20.41 6.44 -34.11
CA SER A 363 -19.93 6.27 -35.49
C SER A 363 -20.24 4.89 -36.10
N SER A 364 -20.82 3.96 -35.33
CA SER A 364 -20.99 2.52 -35.66
C SER A 364 -19.70 1.70 -35.66
N LEU A 365 -18.56 2.29 -35.29
CA LEU A 365 -17.37 1.53 -34.91
C LEU A 365 -17.57 0.84 -33.56
N TRP A 366 -16.82 -0.23 -33.36
CA TRP A 366 -16.84 -1.01 -32.14
C TRP A 366 -15.48 -0.95 -31.48
N TYR A 367 -15.43 -0.78 -30.17
CA TYR A 367 -14.21 -0.59 -29.42
C TYR A 367 -14.10 -1.63 -28.32
N SER A 368 -12.89 -2.11 -28.04
CA SER A 368 -12.59 -2.91 -26.85
C SER A 368 -11.75 -2.09 -25.89
N VAL A 369 -12.13 -2.06 -24.62
CA VAL A 369 -11.42 -1.43 -23.51
C VAL A 369 -11.03 -2.51 -22.52
N ARG A 370 -9.74 -2.62 -22.19
CA ARG A 370 -9.26 -3.61 -21.21
C ARG A 370 -8.16 -3.04 -20.33
N PRO A 371 -8.15 -3.36 -19.02
CA PRO A 371 -7.00 -3.06 -18.18
C PRO A 371 -5.82 -3.98 -18.52
N LEU A 372 -4.61 -3.42 -18.49
CA LEU A 372 -3.31 -4.09 -18.60
C LEU A 372 -2.58 -3.95 -17.26
N GLY A 373 -1.86 -4.97 -16.79
CA GLY A 373 -1.00 -4.86 -15.60
C GLY A 373 -1.66 -5.22 -14.25
N THR A 374 -0.91 -4.94 -13.16
CA THR A 374 -1.33 -5.16 -11.76
C THR A 374 -1.95 -3.89 -11.15
N ALA A 375 -2.75 -4.05 -10.09
CA ALA A 375 -3.61 -3.01 -9.50
C ALA A 375 -2.93 -1.69 -9.08
N THR A 376 -1.60 -1.62 -9.03
CA THR A 376 -0.84 -0.40 -8.68
C THR A 376 -0.34 0.38 -9.90
N ASP A 377 -0.40 -0.22 -11.09
CA ASP A 377 0.09 0.37 -12.35
C ASP A 377 -0.72 -0.23 -13.51
N SER A 378 -2.01 0.13 -13.54
CA SER A 378 -2.98 -0.45 -14.48
C SER A 378 -3.15 0.48 -15.68
N ALA A 379 -2.40 0.23 -16.75
CA ALA A 379 -2.62 0.87 -18.04
C ALA A 379 -3.96 0.43 -18.64
N ILE A 380 -4.65 1.29 -19.40
CA ILE A 380 -5.86 0.92 -20.13
C ILE A 380 -5.55 0.83 -21.61
N GLU A 381 -5.85 -0.31 -22.22
CA GLU A 381 -5.66 -0.53 -23.64
C GLU A 381 -7.00 -0.45 -24.39
N VAL A 382 -7.00 0.33 -25.47
CA VAL A 382 -8.18 0.53 -26.33
C VAL A 382 -7.88 0.07 -27.75
N HIS A 383 -8.80 -0.71 -28.32
CA HIS A 383 -8.73 -1.18 -29.71
C HIS A 383 -10.04 -0.90 -30.45
N ALA A 384 -9.96 -0.37 -31.67
CA ALA A 384 -11.07 -0.24 -32.58
C ALA A 384 -11.23 -1.44 -33.50
N PHE A 385 -12.48 -1.63 -33.92
CA PHE A 385 -12.95 -2.66 -34.83
C PHE A 385 -14.05 -2.09 -35.73
N ARG A 386 -14.08 -2.56 -36.98
CA ARG A 386 -15.11 -2.17 -37.94
C ARG A 386 -16.54 -2.56 -37.58
N ASN A 387 -16.75 -3.59 -36.74
CA ASN A 387 -18.07 -4.05 -36.31
C ASN A 387 -18.01 -5.03 -35.14
N LYS A 388 -19.19 -5.29 -34.55
CA LYS A 388 -19.43 -6.25 -33.46
C LYS A 388 -18.76 -7.61 -33.65
N LYS A 389 -18.90 -8.23 -34.83
CA LYS A 389 -18.34 -9.57 -35.10
C LYS A 389 -16.82 -9.55 -35.05
N ALA A 390 -16.20 -8.52 -35.62
CA ALA A 390 -14.75 -8.35 -35.61
C ALA A 390 -14.21 -8.12 -34.19
N ALA A 391 -14.91 -7.31 -33.38
CA ALA A 391 -14.57 -7.09 -31.97
C ALA A 391 -14.64 -8.39 -31.15
N GLN A 392 -15.72 -9.16 -31.31
CA GLN A 392 -15.90 -10.44 -30.60
C GLN A 392 -14.87 -11.51 -31.01
N SER A 393 -14.44 -11.53 -32.27
CA SER A 393 -13.43 -12.48 -32.77
C SER A 393 -12.00 -11.95 -32.69
N TRP A 394 -11.79 -10.77 -32.12
CA TRP A 394 -10.48 -10.08 -32.09
C TRP A 394 -9.79 -9.99 -33.46
N ASN A 395 -10.57 -9.70 -34.50
CA ASN A 395 -10.08 -9.75 -35.88
C ASN A 395 -9.60 -8.38 -36.35
N LYS A 396 -8.28 -8.26 -36.55
CA LYS A 396 -7.59 -7.06 -37.06
C LYS A 396 -7.94 -5.81 -36.24
N PRO A 397 -7.61 -5.81 -34.94
CA PRO A 397 -7.77 -4.63 -34.11
C PRO A 397 -6.85 -3.51 -34.58
N ILE A 398 -7.24 -2.26 -34.32
CA ILE A 398 -6.38 -1.08 -34.47
C ILE A 398 -6.30 -0.41 -33.11
N LYS A 399 -5.09 -0.21 -32.59
CA LYS A 399 -4.88 0.40 -31.28
C LYS A 399 -5.23 1.89 -31.32
N ILE A 400 -5.86 2.38 -30.26
CA ILE A 400 -6.24 3.79 -30.07
C ILE A 400 -5.66 4.24 -28.74
N CYS A 401 -5.02 5.41 -28.75
CA CYS A 401 -4.54 6.06 -27.53
C CYS A 401 -5.54 7.13 -27.11
N ILE A 402 -6.11 7.02 -25.91
CA ILE A 402 -7.00 8.05 -25.35
C ILE A 402 -6.33 8.55 -24.08
N GLN A 403 -5.84 9.78 -24.13
CA GLN A 403 -5.40 10.52 -22.96
C GLN A 403 -6.63 11.23 -22.39
N LEU A 404 -7.11 10.77 -21.23
CA LEU A 404 -8.31 11.36 -20.63
C LEU A 404 -8.00 12.60 -19.76
N ILE A 405 -6.76 12.79 -19.25
CA ILE A 405 -6.32 13.96 -18.43
C ILE A 405 -4.77 14.08 -18.46
N GLU A 406 -4.23 15.30 -18.60
CA GLU A 406 -2.78 15.64 -18.66
C GLU A 406 -2.01 15.57 -17.32
N TYR A 407 -2.70 15.42 -16.18
CA TYR A 407 -2.06 15.38 -14.86
C TYR A 407 -2.63 14.24 -14.00
N GLY A 408 -1.77 13.27 -13.64
CA GLY A 408 -2.00 12.36 -12.51
C GLY A 408 -2.97 11.19 -12.74
N ILE A 409 -2.71 10.32 -13.73
CA ILE A 409 -3.46 9.06 -13.93
C ILE A 409 -3.46 8.15 -12.68
N ASN A 410 -2.45 8.28 -11.81
CA ASN A 410 -2.29 7.45 -10.61
C ASN A 410 -3.28 7.76 -9.47
N GLU A 411 -4.18 8.73 -9.61
CA GLU A 411 -5.11 9.12 -8.54
C GLU A 411 -6.54 8.57 -8.68
N TYR A 412 -6.94 8.07 -9.86
CA TYR A 412 -8.32 7.62 -10.10
C TYR A 412 -8.53 6.11 -9.93
N PRO A 413 -9.63 5.67 -9.28
CA PRO A 413 -10.00 4.26 -9.22
C PRO A 413 -10.14 3.62 -10.62
N LEU A 414 -9.69 2.37 -10.77
CA LEU A 414 -9.67 1.70 -12.08
C LEU A 414 -11.06 1.60 -12.72
N ALA A 415 -12.11 1.36 -11.90
CA ALA A 415 -13.47 1.30 -12.42
C ALA A 415 -14.00 2.64 -12.93
N ASP A 416 -13.59 3.76 -12.34
CA ASP A 416 -13.99 5.09 -12.81
C ASP A 416 -13.32 5.41 -14.15
N MET A 417 -12.03 5.08 -14.27
CA MET A 417 -11.33 5.18 -15.54
C MET A 417 -12.06 4.36 -16.62
N LEU A 418 -12.33 3.08 -16.37
CA LEU A 418 -13.05 2.22 -17.32
C LEU A 418 -14.42 2.80 -17.71
N ALA A 419 -15.17 3.38 -16.76
CA ALA A 419 -16.44 4.03 -17.05
C ALA A 419 -16.25 5.26 -17.95
N ALA A 420 -15.24 6.09 -17.68
CA ALA A 420 -14.91 7.25 -18.52
C ALA A 420 -14.55 6.82 -19.95
N TYR A 421 -13.68 5.82 -20.13
CA TYR A 421 -13.35 5.26 -21.45
C TYR A 421 -14.61 4.77 -22.19
N LEU A 422 -15.52 4.07 -21.51
CA LEU A 422 -16.76 3.59 -22.12
C LEU A 422 -17.67 4.73 -22.58
N LEU A 423 -17.79 5.80 -21.79
CA LEU A 423 -18.59 6.97 -22.13
C LEU A 423 -17.99 7.76 -23.30
N THR A 424 -16.67 7.99 -23.29
CA THR A 424 -15.92 8.64 -24.37
C THR A 424 -16.06 7.87 -25.68
N LEU A 425 -15.86 6.54 -25.65
CA LEU A 425 -15.97 5.70 -26.84
C LEU A 425 -17.42 5.51 -27.30
N ARG A 426 -18.39 5.57 -26.38
CA ARG A 426 -19.80 5.55 -26.77
C ARG A 426 -20.13 6.77 -27.62
N ASN A 427 -19.68 7.95 -27.21
CA ASN A 427 -19.89 9.20 -27.93
C ASN A 427 -18.68 9.56 -28.81
N ASP A 428 -18.09 8.56 -29.45
CA ASP A 428 -16.85 8.66 -30.23
C ASP A 428 -16.84 9.81 -31.25
N GLN A 429 -17.98 10.14 -31.88
CA GLN A 429 -18.05 11.23 -32.86
C GLN A 429 -17.81 12.61 -32.24
N ALA A 430 -18.37 12.86 -31.05
CA ALA A 430 -18.12 14.11 -30.34
C ALA A 430 -16.76 14.07 -29.63
N SER A 431 -16.37 12.90 -29.10
CA SER A 431 -15.09 12.73 -28.43
C SER A 431 -13.89 12.85 -29.38
N ALA A 432 -14.07 12.60 -30.69
CA ALA A 432 -13.05 12.82 -31.70
C ALA A 432 -12.59 14.30 -31.77
N GLU A 433 -13.39 15.27 -31.33
CA GLU A 433 -12.96 16.68 -31.27
C GLU A 433 -11.82 16.90 -30.26
N ASN A 434 -11.75 16.07 -29.22
CA ASN A 434 -10.77 16.20 -28.13
C ASN A 434 -9.78 15.02 -28.06
N VAL A 435 -9.96 13.99 -28.89
CA VAL A 435 -9.12 12.79 -28.89
C VAL A 435 -8.59 12.57 -30.31
N THR A 436 -7.36 13.01 -30.54
CA THR A 436 -6.72 13.03 -31.86
C THR A 436 -6.68 11.67 -32.54
N THR A 437 -6.40 10.58 -31.80
CA THR A 437 -6.37 9.23 -32.38
C THR A 437 -7.76 8.73 -32.79
N LEU A 438 -8.84 9.19 -32.13
CA LEU A 438 -10.22 8.92 -32.54
C LEU A 438 -10.58 9.71 -33.80
N LEU A 439 -10.14 10.96 -33.90
CA LEU A 439 -10.29 11.77 -35.12
C LEU A 439 -9.60 11.11 -36.31
N ASN A 440 -8.34 10.69 -36.13
CA ASN A 440 -7.54 10.11 -37.20
C ASN A 440 -8.15 8.80 -37.75
N ILE A 441 -8.67 7.94 -36.86
CA ILE A 441 -9.34 6.71 -37.32
C ILE A 441 -10.67 7.02 -38.00
N HIS A 442 -11.42 8.03 -37.55
CA HIS A 442 -12.68 8.45 -38.19
C HIS A 442 -12.42 9.02 -39.58
N GLN A 443 -11.47 9.94 -39.74
CA GLN A 443 -11.11 10.51 -41.04
C GLN A 443 -10.63 9.41 -42.01
N THR A 444 -9.73 8.53 -41.54
CA THR A 444 -9.19 7.45 -42.38
C THR A 444 -10.28 6.45 -42.78
N TRP A 445 -11.19 6.10 -41.87
CA TRP A 445 -12.21 5.08 -42.11
C TRP A 445 -13.48 5.59 -42.80
N PHE A 446 -13.88 6.85 -42.60
CA PHE A 446 -15.12 7.37 -43.18
C PHE A 446 -14.88 8.27 -44.40
N GLU A 447 -13.75 8.97 -44.46
CA GLU A 447 -13.49 9.95 -45.53
C GLU A 447 -12.57 9.39 -46.62
N ASN A 448 -11.55 8.61 -46.23
CA ASN A 448 -10.51 8.14 -47.15
C ASN A 448 -10.76 6.75 -47.76
N THR A 449 -11.72 5.98 -47.26
CA THR A 449 -12.03 4.64 -47.80
C THR A 449 -13.32 4.66 -48.61
N MET A 450 -13.21 4.40 -49.93
CA MET A 450 -14.35 4.45 -50.86
C MET A 450 -15.43 3.36 -50.66
N GLY A 451 -15.33 2.54 -49.61
CA GLY A 451 -16.42 1.64 -49.27
C GLY A 451 -16.12 0.64 -48.16
N ASN A 452 -16.01 1.09 -46.90
CA ASN A 452 -16.19 0.38 -45.62
C ASN A 452 -16.11 -1.16 -45.65
N SER A 453 -15.11 -1.74 -46.34
CA SER A 453 -15.06 -3.17 -46.59
C SER A 453 -14.13 -3.86 -45.61
N ALA A 454 -14.29 -5.18 -45.45
CA ALA A 454 -13.36 -5.95 -44.64
C ALA A 454 -11.91 -5.89 -45.18
N LYS A 455 -11.74 -5.66 -46.49
CA LYS A 455 -10.42 -5.55 -47.12
C LYS A 455 -9.78 -4.21 -46.76
N ASP A 456 -10.53 -3.12 -46.81
CA ASP A 456 -10.01 -1.78 -46.52
C ASP A 456 -9.62 -1.63 -45.04
N TRP A 457 -10.42 -2.18 -44.12
CA TRP A 457 -10.04 -2.24 -42.70
C TRP A 457 -8.76 -3.05 -42.48
N SER A 458 -8.58 -4.11 -43.27
CA SER A 458 -7.38 -4.94 -43.18
C SER A 458 -6.14 -4.26 -43.73
N GLU A 459 -6.30 -3.36 -44.69
CA GLU A 459 -5.23 -2.56 -45.26
C GLU A 459 -4.85 -1.43 -44.29
N MET A 460 -5.85 -0.75 -43.73
CA MET A 460 -5.66 0.24 -42.67
C MET A 460 -4.96 -0.35 -41.44
N SER A 461 -5.40 -1.51 -40.95
CA SER A 461 -4.76 -2.22 -39.82
C SER A 461 -3.32 -2.65 -40.12
N LYS A 462 -2.96 -2.90 -41.39
CA LYS A 462 -1.57 -3.19 -41.78
C LYS A 462 -0.72 -1.94 -41.89
N ASN A 463 -1.30 -0.83 -42.34
CA ASN A 463 -0.60 0.45 -42.49
C ASN A 463 -0.35 1.12 -41.14
N HIS A 464 -1.17 0.79 -40.12
CA HIS A 464 -1.05 1.29 -38.75
C HIS A 464 -0.87 0.13 -37.74
N PRO A 465 0.26 -0.60 -37.78
CA PRO A 465 0.48 -1.77 -36.93
C PRO A 465 0.55 -1.43 -35.43
N TYR A 466 0.90 -0.19 -35.09
CA TYR A 466 1.00 0.31 -33.71
C TYR A 466 -0.15 1.26 -33.30
N GLY A 467 -1.11 1.50 -34.21
CA GLY A 467 -2.21 2.44 -34.03
C GLY A 467 -2.00 3.79 -34.73
N PHE A 468 -2.88 4.75 -34.43
CA PHE A 468 -2.70 6.15 -34.81
C PHE A 468 -1.95 6.86 -33.67
N HIS A 469 -0.93 7.65 -34.02
CA HIS A 469 -0.11 8.43 -33.08
C HIS A 469 -0.33 9.93 -33.34
N VAL A 470 -0.09 10.75 -32.31
CA VAL A 470 0.04 12.19 -32.44
C VAL A 470 1.54 12.45 -32.60
N ASP A 471 1.93 13.18 -33.64
CA ASP A 471 3.33 13.60 -33.78
C ASP A 471 3.53 14.76 -32.80
N ASP A 472 4.33 14.58 -31.74
CA ASP A 472 4.77 15.68 -30.84
C ASP A 472 5.87 16.54 -31.52
N ASP A 473 5.78 16.75 -32.83
CA ASP A 473 6.68 17.59 -33.64
C ASP A 473 6.07 19.01 -33.84
N ASP A 474 5.45 19.58 -32.82
CA ASP A 474 5.22 21.03 -32.79
C ASP A 474 6.55 21.71 -32.43
N GLU A 475 7.36 21.93 -33.48
CA GLU A 475 8.37 22.99 -33.65
C GLU A 475 8.92 23.66 -32.37
N TRP A 476 9.98 23.09 -31.79
CA TRP A 476 11.04 23.86 -31.14
C TRP A 476 12.31 23.81 -31.99
N GLU A 477 12.21 24.20 -33.27
CA GLU A 477 13.39 24.73 -33.97
C GLU A 477 13.63 26.16 -33.46
N GLU A 478 14.13 26.30 -32.23
CA GLU A 478 14.87 27.51 -31.86
C GLU A 478 16.24 27.40 -32.54
N GLU A 479 16.31 27.94 -33.76
CA GLU A 479 17.56 28.43 -34.37
C GLU A 479 18.26 29.32 -33.33
N TRP A 480 19.29 28.78 -32.68
CA TRP A 480 20.24 29.56 -31.89
C TRP A 480 21.06 30.45 -32.83
N GLU A 481 20.48 31.56 -33.29
CA GLU A 481 21.27 32.68 -33.77
C GLU A 481 21.88 33.39 -32.56
N ASP A 482 23.19 33.19 -32.39
CA ASP A 482 24.04 33.89 -31.42
C ASP A 482 24.02 35.42 -31.68
N GLU A 483 22.98 36.12 -31.24
CA GLU A 483 22.97 37.57 -31.14
C GLU A 483 23.31 38.00 -29.70
N ILE A 484 24.60 38.31 -29.53
CA ILE A 484 25.12 39.10 -28.41
C ILE A 484 24.38 40.45 -28.42
N PHE A 485 23.53 40.71 -27.43
CA PHE A 485 23.05 42.05 -27.12
C PHE A 485 23.24 42.40 -25.64
N ASP A 486 23.87 43.56 -25.47
CA ASP A 486 24.27 44.22 -24.22
C ASP A 486 23.08 44.57 -23.31
N ASP A 487 23.38 44.70 -22.02
CA ASP A 487 22.55 45.30 -20.96
C ASP A 487 21.74 46.52 -21.44
N ASP A 488 20.41 46.49 -21.27
CA ASP A 488 19.62 47.60 -20.68
C ASP A 488 18.13 47.21 -20.45
N ASP A 489 17.76 47.21 -19.15
CA ASP A 489 16.50 47.64 -18.53
C ASP A 489 15.19 47.65 -19.36
N GLU A 490 14.37 46.58 -19.29
CA GLU A 490 12.90 46.70 -19.41
C GLU A 490 12.16 45.76 -18.43
N THR A 491 11.19 46.34 -17.74
CA THR A 491 10.49 45.79 -16.58
C THR A 491 9.35 44.85 -17.01
N HIS A 492 9.49 43.54 -16.78
CA HIS A 492 8.36 42.59 -16.87
C HIS A 492 7.58 42.52 -15.54
N PRO A 493 6.23 42.48 -15.55
CA PRO A 493 5.45 42.32 -14.34
C PRO A 493 5.61 40.89 -13.78
N PRO A 494 5.61 40.71 -12.45
CA PRO A 494 5.87 39.42 -11.83
C PRO A 494 4.75 38.41 -12.13
N PHE A 495 5.15 37.21 -12.57
CA PHE A 495 4.35 35.99 -12.52
C PHE A 495 3.85 35.79 -11.08
N GLY A 496 2.53 35.88 -10.89
CA GLY A 496 1.92 35.73 -9.57
C GLY A 496 0.42 35.99 -9.51
N LEU A 497 -0.15 36.66 -10.52
CA LEU A 497 -1.55 37.10 -10.45
C LEU A 497 -2.59 36.02 -10.83
N GLU A 498 -2.25 35.01 -11.63
CA GLU A 498 -3.22 33.95 -11.99
C GLU A 498 -3.38 32.87 -10.91
N LEU A 499 -2.34 32.63 -10.10
CA LEU A 499 -2.40 31.67 -9.01
C LEU A 499 -3.22 32.20 -7.82
N GLU A 500 -3.18 33.52 -7.57
CA GLU A 500 -4.01 34.15 -6.53
C GLU A 500 -5.50 34.11 -6.86
N GLU A 501 -5.89 34.20 -8.15
CA GLU A 501 -7.28 34.21 -8.56
C GLU A 501 -7.90 32.80 -8.59
N GLN A 502 -7.13 31.77 -8.97
CA GLN A 502 -7.55 30.37 -8.85
C GLN A 502 -7.62 29.91 -7.39
N ASN A 503 -6.67 30.35 -6.55
CA ASN A 503 -6.73 30.11 -5.11
C ASN A 503 -7.94 30.83 -4.48
N ARG A 504 -8.26 32.07 -4.90
CA ARG A 504 -9.45 32.81 -4.41
C ARG A 504 -10.74 32.04 -4.67
N LEU A 505 -10.92 31.47 -5.88
CA LEU A 505 -12.12 30.70 -6.24
C LEU A 505 -12.23 29.36 -5.49
N PHE A 506 -11.10 28.73 -5.18
CA PHE A 506 -11.05 27.51 -4.37
C PHE A 506 -11.37 27.79 -2.89
N PHE A 507 -10.89 28.91 -2.33
CA PHE A 507 -11.19 29.31 -0.95
C PHE A 507 -12.60 29.88 -0.78
N GLU A 508 -13.16 30.57 -1.80
CA GLU A 508 -14.56 31.04 -1.81
C GLU A 508 -15.57 29.87 -1.81
N TRP A 509 -15.19 28.72 -2.38
CA TRP A 509 -15.99 27.48 -2.31
C TRP A 509 -15.96 26.85 -0.90
N LEU A 510 -14.80 26.89 -0.24
CA LEU A 510 -14.60 26.40 1.13
C LEU A 510 -15.24 27.29 2.22
N GLU A 511 -15.44 28.58 1.95
CA GLU A 511 -16.06 29.56 2.87
C GLU A 511 -17.60 29.54 2.87
N SER A 512 -18.25 28.67 2.08
CA SER A 512 -19.71 28.59 1.97
C SER A 512 -20.43 27.66 2.97
N GLY A 513 -19.75 27.23 4.05
CA GLY A 513 -20.35 26.49 5.16
C GLY A 513 -19.82 26.96 6.52
N ASP A 514 -20.67 27.63 7.30
CA ASP A 514 -20.43 28.14 8.65
C ASP A 514 -19.77 27.11 9.61
N ASP A 515 -18.56 27.40 10.11
CA ASP A 515 -18.31 27.85 11.50
C ASP A 515 -16.78 27.98 11.78
N HIS A 516 -16.41 29.17 12.27
CA HIS A 516 -15.17 29.63 12.94
C HIS A 516 -14.14 28.58 13.44
N ALA A 517 -12.84 28.84 13.60
CA ALA A 517 -11.88 29.90 13.26
C ALA A 517 -10.49 29.43 13.77
N GLU A 518 -9.42 30.10 13.31
CA GLU A 518 -8.05 30.13 13.84
C GLU A 518 -7.10 28.94 13.55
N PHE A 519 -6.43 28.98 12.39
CA PHE A 519 -5.01 28.57 12.31
C PHE A 519 -4.27 29.14 11.08
N VAL A 520 -4.28 30.45 10.86
CA VAL A 520 -3.39 31.05 9.83
C VAL A 520 -2.75 32.31 10.38
N THR A 521 -1.73 32.11 11.22
CA THR A 521 -0.71 33.12 11.47
C THR A 521 0.58 32.41 11.91
N SER A 522 1.34 31.86 10.95
CA SER A 522 2.82 31.86 10.96
C SER A 522 3.41 30.81 10.00
N VAL A 523 3.34 31.03 8.69
CA VAL A 523 4.31 30.40 7.77
C VAL A 523 4.59 31.39 6.63
N GLN A 524 5.18 32.53 6.98
CA GLN A 524 5.68 33.50 6.00
C GLN A 524 7.10 33.95 6.30
N ASP A 525 7.85 33.11 7.02
CA ASP A 525 9.28 33.29 7.21
C ASP A 525 9.94 31.92 7.02
N ARG A 526 10.82 31.82 6.02
CA ARG A 526 11.90 30.83 5.81
C ARG A 526 11.87 30.03 4.51
N LEU A 527 11.95 30.74 3.38
CA LEU A 527 12.48 30.19 2.13
C LEU A 527 13.54 31.15 1.59
N GLU A 528 14.77 31.03 2.10
CA GLU A 528 15.99 31.53 1.46
C GLU A 528 17.15 30.55 1.72
N GLU A 529 18.01 30.39 0.70
CA GLU A 529 19.29 29.63 0.60
C GLU A 529 19.15 28.12 0.31
N GLY A 530 19.45 27.61 -0.91
CA GLY A 530 20.75 27.46 -1.61
C GLY A 530 21.22 25.99 -1.47
N THR A 531 21.78 25.21 -2.41
CA THR A 531 22.53 25.44 -3.67
C THR A 531 22.74 24.07 -4.37
N GLU A 532 22.86 24.10 -5.70
CA GLU A 532 23.53 23.20 -6.70
C GLU A 532 24.21 21.86 -6.30
N ALA A 533 23.99 20.81 -7.12
CA ALA A 533 24.98 20.28 -8.10
C ALA A 533 24.54 18.92 -8.71
N GLY A 534 24.74 18.80 -10.03
CA GLY A 534 24.16 17.79 -10.91
C GLY A 534 24.64 16.33 -10.80
N GLN A 535 23.85 15.45 -11.42
CA GLN A 535 24.37 14.34 -12.20
C GLN A 535 23.40 14.01 -13.33
N ILE A 536 23.91 14.11 -14.56
CA ILE A 536 23.23 13.88 -15.82
C ILE A 536 22.94 12.37 -15.94
N THR A 537 21.65 12.01 -15.94
CA THR A 537 21.16 10.81 -16.60
C THR A 537 20.30 11.32 -17.75
N ASN A 538 20.57 10.89 -18.98
CA ASN A 538 19.81 11.28 -20.17
C ASN A 538 18.32 11.23 -19.85
N GLU A 539 17.63 12.36 -19.94
CA GLU A 539 16.20 12.46 -19.65
C GLU A 539 15.43 11.52 -20.59
N GLU A 540 15.87 11.36 -21.84
CA GLU A 540 15.31 10.42 -22.83
C GLU A 540 15.19 8.97 -22.33
N ASP A 541 16.14 8.47 -21.52
CA ASP A 541 16.12 7.09 -21.00
C ASP A 541 15.10 6.91 -19.85
N VAL A 542 14.76 7.99 -19.14
CA VAL A 542 13.78 7.97 -18.02
C VAL A 542 12.35 8.00 -18.56
N TRP A 543 12.09 8.80 -19.59
CA TRP A 543 10.76 8.93 -20.21
C TRP A 543 10.36 7.69 -21.01
N GLU A 544 11.29 7.04 -21.72
CA GLU A 544 10.99 5.80 -22.46
C GLU A 544 10.63 4.65 -21.50
N PHE A 545 11.32 4.57 -20.36
CA PHE A 545 11.02 3.61 -19.29
C PHE A 545 9.67 3.91 -18.61
N GLU A 546 9.35 5.19 -18.35
CA GLU A 546 8.04 5.58 -17.80
C GLU A 546 6.88 5.32 -18.76
N ALA A 547 7.07 5.55 -20.06
CA ALA A 547 6.09 5.23 -21.09
C ALA A 547 5.91 3.72 -21.27
N GLU A 548 6.98 2.91 -21.14
CA GLU A 548 6.89 1.45 -21.15
C GLU A 548 6.15 0.92 -19.91
N ALA A 549 6.38 1.51 -18.74
CA ALA A 549 5.65 1.20 -17.50
C ALA A 549 4.15 1.55 -17.60
N ARG A 550 3.80 2.69 -18.21
CA ARG A 550 2.41 3.13 -18.45
C ARG A 550 1.73 2.42 -19.63
N GLY A 551 2.43 1.54 -20.36
CA GLY A 551 1.91 0.89 -21.58
C GLY A 551 1.74 1.85 -22.78
N GLU A 552 2.33 3.03 -22.67
CA GLU A 552 2.32 4.15 -23.60
C GLU A 552 3.54 4.17 -24.53
N SER A 553 4.49 3.24 -24.40
CA SER A 553 5.73 3.19 -25.20
C SER A 553 5.52 3.30 -26.72
N HIS A 554 4.41 2.78 -27.23
CA HIS A 554 4.00 2.93 -28.63
C HIS A 554 3.68 4.37 -29.07
N CYS A 555 3.45 5.32 -28.16
CA CYS A 555 3.27 6.74 -28.47
C CYS A 555 4.61 7.44 -28.75
N ILE A 556 5.73 6.80 -28.43
CA ILE A 556 7.08 7.33 -28.64
C ILE A 556 7.70 6.59 -29.82
N ARG A 557 8.34 7.34 -30.72
CA ARG A 557 9.01 6.78 -31.90
C ARG A 557 10.31 6.09 -31.47
N SER A 558 10.49 4.81 -31.81
CA SER A 558 11.84 4.22 -31.81
C SER A 558 12.67 4.90 -32.91
N GLN A 559 13.73 5.62 -32.54
CA GLN A 559 14.69 6.14 -33.52
C GLN A 559 15.29 4.96 -34.29
N SER A 560 15.19 5.00 -35.62
CA SER A 560 15.85 4.07 -36.55
C SER A 560 17.09 4.70 -37.17
#